data_AF-Q7U6E8-F1
#
_entry.id   AF-Q7U6E8-F1
#
_cell.length_a   1.000
_cell.length_b   1.000
_cell.length_c   1.000
_cell.angle_alpha   90.00
_cell.angle_beta   90.00
_cell.angle_gamma   90.00
#
_symmetry.space_group_name_H-M   'P 1'
#
loop_
_entity.id
_entity.type
_entity.pdbx_description
1 polymer ?
#
loop_
_entity_poly.entity_id
_entity_poly.type
_entity_poly.pdbx_seq_one_letter_code
_entity_poly.pdbx_strand_id
1 'polypeptide(L)'
;MSRQRFRGLYLQDTGHPLCFSFVTYTPQTRDQMVSCGDLNPDDEYFSPVLFDFLLFVSEGILGLSPDAAFPLGYDDLAIAASRIRGTGVQHEYLITVKQGAWNDQKQAVLDQLRDILSTASWDGARLRRRDDHQ
;
A
#
# COMPACT_ATOMS: atom_id res chain seq x y z
N MET A 1 4.55 -18.54 6.18
CA MET A 1 4.27 -17.52 7.23
C MET A 1 3.88 -16.14 6.66
N SER A 2 3.52 -16.00 5.37
CA SER A 2 3.30 -14.68 4.74
C SER A 2 1.91 -14.06 4.93
N ARG A 3 0.88 -14.83 5.31
CA ARG A 3 -0.52 -14.38 5.30
C ARG A 3 -0.93 -13.44 6.44
N GLN A 4 -0.21 -13.44 7.55
CA GLN A 4 -0.56 -12.60 8.71
C GLN A 4 -0.08 -11.14 8.57
N ARG A 5 1.02 -10.92 7.81
CA ARG A 5 1.70 -9.61 7.74
C ARG A 5 0.82 -8.51 7.16
N PHE A 6 0.00 -8.83 6.16
CA PHE A 6 -0.84 -7.85 5.45
C PHE A 6 -2.33 -7.95 5.80
N ARG A 7 -2.65 -8.63 6.90
CA ARG A 7 -4.04 -8.76 7.34
C ARG A 7 -4.59 -7.38 7.69
N GLY A 8 -5.74 -7.02 7.11
CA GLY A 8 -6.35 -5.71 7.30
C GLY A 8 -5.85 -4.65 6.30
N LEU A 9 -4.91 -4.97 5.43
CA LEU A 9 -4.60 -4.07 4.31
C LEU A 9 -5.52 -4.39 3.13
N TYR A 10 -6.08 -3.35 2.53
CA TYR A 10 -6.86 -3.49 1.29
C TYR A 10 -6.44 -2.45 0.27
N LEU A 11 -6.42 -2.85 -1.00
CA LEU A 11 -6.10 -1.98 -2.11
C LEU A 11 -7.17 -2.11 -3.20
N GLN A 12 -7.70 -1.00 -3.67
CA GLN A 12 -8.69 -0.94 -4.73
C GLN A 12 -8.26 0.01 -5.83
N ASP A 13 -8.59 -0.36 -7.07
CA ASP A 13 -8.50 0.54 -8.21
C ASP A 13 -9.56 1.65 -8.07
N THR A 14 -9.17 2.88 -8.40
CA THR A 14 -10.09 4.02 -8.47
C THR A 14 -10.56 4.31 -9.89
N GLY A 15 -10.08 3.54 -10.88
CA GLY A 15 -10.24 3.81 -12.32
C GLY A 15 -9.31 4.90 -12.85
N HIS A 16 -8.48 5.51 -11.98
CA HIS A 16 -7.49 6.50 -12.37
C HIS A 16 -6.13 5.81 -12.49
N PRO A 17 -5.34 6.04 -13.56
CA PRO A 17 -4.13 5.26 -13.85
C PRO A 17 -3.04 5.37 -12.77
N LEU A 18 -3.08 6.42 -11.95
CA LEU A 18 -2.04 6.74 -10.96
C LEU A 18 -2.59 6.90 -9.54
N CYS A 19 -3.86 6.55 -9.31
CA CYS A 19 -4.45 6.68 -7.98
C CYS A 19 -5.02 5.34 -7.52
N PHE A 20 -4.82 5.04 -6.25
CA PHE A 20 -5.31 3.83 -5.62
C PHE A 20 -5.98 4.16 -4.30
N SER A 21 -7.07 3.47 -3.98
CA SER A 21 -7.67 3.52 -2.65
C SER A 21 -7.02 2.46 -1.78
N PHE A 22 -6.31 2.90 -0.74
CA PHE A 22 -5.60 2.02 0.19
C PHE A 22 -6.20 2.12 1.58
N VAL A 23 -6.45 0.97 2.20
CA VAL A 23 -7.03 0.87 3.54
C VAL A 23 -6.01 0.24 4.49
N THR A 24 -5.87 0.86 5.67
CA THR A 24 -5.09 0.32 6.81
C THR A 24 -5.81 0.62 8.14
N TYR A 25 -5.44 -0.08 9.21
CA TYR A 25 -6.13 -0.05 10.51
C TYR A 25 -5.30 0.53 11.65
N THR A 26 -3.99 0.73 11.46
CA THR A 26 -3.09 1.22 12.53
C THR A 26 -2.09 2.27 12.05
N PRO A 27 -2.50 3.30 11.28
CA PRO A 27 -1.56 4.35 10.93
C PRO A 27 -1.26 5.22 12.16
N GLN A 28 0.00 5.27 12.59
CA GLN A 28 0.44 6.22 13.61
C GLN A 28 0.75 7.57 12.95
N THR A 29 0.26 8.65 13.54
CA THR A 29 0.69 10.00 13.17
C THR A 29 2.10 10.28 13.71
N ARG A 30 2.77 11.29 13.16
CA ARG A 30 4.05 11.79 13.70
C ARG A 30 3.98 12.02 15.21
N ASP A 31 2.96 12.75 15.67
CA ASP A 31 2.80 13.09 17.08
C ASP A 31 2.62 11.85 17.95
N GLN A 32 1.91 10.83 17.46
CA GLN A 32 1.76 9.55 18.15
C GLN A 32 3.10 8.83 18.24
N MET A 33 3.86 8.73 17.14
CA MET A 33 5.19 8.09 17.12
C MET A 33 6.18 8.79 18.04
N VAL A 34 6.17 10.14 18.06
CA VAL A 34 7.00 10.92 18.99
C VAL A 34 6.57 10.68 20.43
N SER A 35 5.27 10.67 20.71
CA SER A 35 4.74 10.49 22.06
C SER A 35 5.02 9.10 22.64
N CYS A 36 5.05 8.04 21.81
CA CYS A 36 5.38 6.68 22.25
C CYS A 36 6.88 6.35 22.17
N GLY A 37 7.71 7.27 21.66
CA GLY A 37 9.16 7.09 21.56
C GLY A 37 9.62 6.28 20.34
N ASP A 38 8.73 6.00 19.39
CA ASP A 38 9.07 5.33 18.12
C ASP A 38 9.77 6.28 17.13
N LEU A 39 9.68 7.60 17.34
CA LEU A 39 10.31 8.62 16.52
C LEU A 39 10.90 9.74 17.40
N ASN A 40 12.15 10.14 17.18
CA ASN A 40 12.67 11.31 17.90
C ASN A 40 12.02 12.59 17.36
N PRO A 41 11.79 13.63 18.21
CA PRO A 41 11.20 14.89 17.78
C PRO A 41 11.96 15.61 16.65
N ASP A 42 13.24 15.33 16.47
CA ASP A 42 14.09 15.95 15.44
C ASP A 42 14.28 15.07 14.20
N ASP A 43 13.80 13.82 14.24
CA ASP A 43 13.91 12.90 13.11
C ASP A 43 12.89 13.24 12.01
N GLU A 44 13.28 12.93 10.78
CA GLU A 44 12.39 13.03 9.63
C GLU A 44 11.22 12.05 9.77
N TYR A 45 10.01 12.55 9.55
CA TYR A 45 8.81 11.73 9.62
C TYR A 45 8.58 10.98 8.31
N PHE A 46 8.62 9.66 8.42
CA PHE A 46 8.27 8.73 7.36
C PHE A 46 6.87 8.19 7.59
N SER A 47 5.97 8.42 6.63
CA SER A 47 4.57 8.00 6.73
C SER A 47 4.44 6.47 6.73
N PRO A 48 3.99 5.84 7.83
CA PRO A 48 3.84 4.38 7.88
C PRO A 48 2.86 3.88 6.82
N VAL A 49 1.85 4.69 6.47
CA VAL A 49 0.86 4.38 5.42
C VAL A 49 1.52 4.16 4.06
N LEU A 50 2.50 4.97 3.69
CA LEU A 50 3.18 4.85 2.40
C LEU A 50 4.11 3.63 2.38
N PHE A 51 4.76 3.32 3.50
CA PHE A 51 5.54 2.09 3.64
C PHE A 51 4.68 0.85 3.57
N ASP A 52 3.55 0.82 4.29
CA ASP A 52 2.59 -0.28 4.24
C ASP A 52 2.05 -0.48 2.82
N PHE A 53 1.75 0.61 2.11
CA PHE A 53 1.34 0.54 0.71
C PHE A 53 2.43 -0.11 -0.17
N LEU A 54 3.68 0.36 -0.08
CA LEU A 54 4.80 -0.18 -0.86
C LEU A 54 5.04 -1.66 -0.56
N LEU A 55 5.07 -2.03 0.72
CA LEU A 55 5.25 -3.41 1.15
C LEU A 55 4.09 -4.30 0.70
N PHE A 56 2.86 -3.81 0.81
CA PHE A 56 1.69 -4.58 0.41
C PHE A 56 1.64 -4.80 -1.10
N VAL A 57 1.95 -3.77 -1.90
CA VAL A 57 2.00 -3.92 -3.36
C VAL A 57 3.12 -4.87 -3.77
N SER A 58 4.34 -4.64 -3.30
CA SER A 58 5.52 -5.42 -3.70
C SER A 58 5.44 -6.88 -3.24
N GLU A 59 5.32 -7.13 -1.93
CA GLU A 59 5.36 -8.48 -1.38
C GLU A 59 3.96 -9.12 -1.33
N GLY A 60 2.94 -8.34 -0.97
CA GLY A 60 1.59 -8.85 -0.74
C GLY A 60 0.84 -9.18 -2.02
N ILE A 61 0.90 -8.30 -3.02
CA ILE A 61 0.16 -8.42 -4.28
C ILE A 61 1.03 -9.03 -5.37
N LEU A 62 2.22 -8.46 -5.61
CA LEU A 62 3.13 -8.90 -6.67
C LEU A 62 3.98 -10.11 -6.25
N GLY A 63 4.01 -10.46 -4.96
CA GLY A 63 4.70 -11.64 -4.47
C GLY A 63 6.22 -11.57 -4.56
N LEU A 64 6.79 -10.37 -4.58
CA LEU A 64 8.23 -10.17 -4.59
C LEU A 64 8.87 -10.64 -3.29
N SER A 65 10.12 -11.09 -3.38
CA SER A 65 10.94 -11.38 -2.19
C SER A 65 11.29 -10.08 -1.46
N PRO A 66 11.42 -10.07 -0.11
CA PRO A 66 11.83 -8.88 0.65
C PRO A 66 13.13 -8.23 0.18
N ASP A 67 14.05 -9.02 -0.40
CA ASP A 67 15.34 -8.54 -0.90
C ASP A 67 15.29 -8.09 -2.37
N ALA A 68 14.13 -8.22 -3.03
CA ALA A 68 13.97 -7.84 -4.42
C ALA A 68 13.86 -6.31 -4.56
N ALA A 69 14.51 -5.75 -5.58
CA ALA A 69 14.36 -4.34 -5.92
C ALA A 69 12.92 -4.07 -6.43
N PHE A 70 12.23 -3.14 -5.77
CA PHE A 70 10.92 -2.68 -6.21
C PHE A 70 11.02 -1.31 -6.91
N PRO A 71 10.49 -1.13 -8.13
CA PRO A 71 10.67 0.11 -8.90
C PRO A 71 10.05 1.38 -8.32
N LEU A 72 9.04 1.27 -7.45
CA LEU A 72 8.42 2.43 -6.79
C LEU A 72 9.04 2.65 -5.42
N GLY A 73 9.50 3.87 -5.16
CA GLY A 73 10.01 4.31 -3.87
C GLY A 73 9.03 5.18 -3.09
N TYR A 74 9.41 5.55 -1.87
CA TYR A 74 8.63 6.45 -1.01
C TYR A 74 8.36 7.80 -1.68
N ASP A 75 9.39 8.38 -2.30
CA ASP A 75 9.29 9.70 -2.95
C ASP A 75 8.41 9.70 -4.19
N ASP A 76 8.17 8.53 -4.79
CA ASP A 76 7.25 8.38 -5.93
C ASP A 76 5.78 8.47 -5.50
N LEU A 77 5.49 8.48 -4.20
CA LEU A 77 4.13 8.43 -3.67
C LEU A 77 3.75 9.69 -2.90
N ALA A 78 2.45 9.95 -2.84
CA ALA A 78 1.85 10.91 -1.93
C ALA A 78 0.47 10.46 -1.46
N ILE A 79 0.04 10.96 -0.31
CA ILE A 79 -1.33 10.85 0.16
C ILE A 79 -2.07 12.10 -0.34
N ALA A 80 -2.98 11.93 -1.30
CA ALA A 80 -3.77 13.05 -1.83
C ALA A 80 -5.01 13.35 -1.01
N ALA A 81 -5.58 12.34 -0.36
CA ALA A 81 -6.71 12.48 0.54
C ALA A 81 -6.73 11.34 1.57
N SER A 82 -7.37 11.57 2.70
CA SER A 82 -7.62 10.55 3.71
C SER A 82 -9.01 10.69 4.30
N ARG A 83 -9.65 9.57 4.62
CA ARG A 83 -10.90 9.55 5.40
C ARG A 83 -10.90 8.39 6.38
N ILE A 84 -11.72 8.52 7.40
CA ILE A 84 -11.99 7.45 8.35
C ILE A 84 -13.34 6.82 7.99
N ARG A 85 -13.43 5.49 8.00
CA ARG A 85 -14.67 4.74 7.75
C ARG A 85 -15.12 3.97 9.00
N GLY A 86 -16.42 3.76 9.10
CA GLY A 86 -17.02 2.93 10.15
C GLY A 86 -16.84 3.54 11.55
N THR A 87 -16.45 2.72 12.52
CA THR A 87 -16.32 3.07 13.95
C THR A 87 -15.02 3.80 14.30
N GLY A 88 -14.26 4.28 13.32
CA GLY A 88 -13.01 4.98 13.57
C GLY A 88 -11.74 4.14 13.40
N VAL A 89 -11.87 2.83 13.19
CA VAL A 89 -10.75 1.88 13.18
C VAL A 89 -10.20 1.67 11.77
N GLN A 90 -10.98 1.97 10.74
CA GLN A 90 -10.58 1.79 9.34
C GLN A 90 -10.22 3.15 8.74
N HIS A 91 -8.99 3.28 8.26
CA HIS A 91 -8.50 4.47 7.58
C HIS A 91 -8.33 4.17 6.10
N GLU A 92 -8.91 5.02 5.25
CA GLU A 92 -8.79 4.93 3.80
C GLU A 92 -8.02 6.14 3.28
N TYR A 93 -7.04 5.88 2.43
CA TYR A 93 -6.12 6.84 1.85
C TYR A 93 -6.20 6.75 0.34
N LEU A 94 -6.32 7.90 -0.31
CA LEU A 94 -6.09 8.03 -1.75
C LEU A 94 -4.60 8.21 -1.97
N ILE A 95 -3.93 7.13 -2.39
CA ILE A 95 -2.51 7.14 -2.72
C ILE A 95 -2.35 7.55 -4.18
N THR A 96 -1.48 8.51 -4.43
CA THR A 96 -1.14 8.95 -5.78
C THR A 96 0.31 8.62 -6.09
N VAL A 97 0.55 8.17 -7.32
CA VAL A 97 1.89 7.97 -7.86
C VAL A 97 2.28 9.24 -8.63
N LYS A 98 3.37 9.87 -8.21
CA LYS A 98 3.92 11.05 -8.85
C LYS A 98 4.54 10.65 -10.19
N GLN A 99 4.40 11.50 -11.19
CA GLN A 99 5.03 11.30 -12.50
C GLN A 99 6.50 11.77 -12.55
N GLY A 100 7.07 12.18 -11.42
CA GLY A 100 8.47 12.59 -11.33
C GLY A 100 9.41 11.40 -11.54
N ALA A 101 10.51 11.59 -12.28
CA ALA A 101 11.50 10.54 -12.56
C ALA A 101 10.87 9.22 -13.07
N TRP A 102 9.91 9.35 -14.00
CA TRP A 102 9.20 8.23 -14.63
C TRP A 102 10.13 7.38 -15.49
N ASN A 103 9.92 6.07 -15.48
CA ASN A 103 10.64 5.13 -16.35
C ASN A 103 9.76 3.92 -16.69
N ASP A 104 10.22 3.12 -17.66
CA ASP A 104 9.47 1.97 -18.17
C ASP A 104 9.21 0.90 -17.09
N GLN A 105 10.10 0.77 -16.10
CA GLN A 105 9.93 -0.20 -15.01
C GLN A 105 8.79 0.20 -14.06
N LYS A 106 8.69 1.50 -13.72
CA LYS A 106 7.58 2.03 -12.93
C LYS A 106 6.26 1.87 -13.68
N GLN A 107 6.24 2.17 -14.97
CA GLN A 107 5.07 1.98 -15.82
C GLN A 107 4.63 0.51 -15.83
N ALA A 108 5.56 -0.43 -16.08
CA ALA A 108 5.26 -1.86 -16.13
C ALA A 108 4.65 -2.38 -14.81
N VAL A 109 5.18 -1.93 -13.66
CA VAL A 109 4.61 -2.29 -12.34
C VAL A 109 3.19 -1.78 -12.17
N LEU A 110 2.91 -0.55 -12.60
CA LEU A 110 1.57 0.03 -12.46
C LEU A 110 0.57 -0.62 -13.39
N ASP A 111 0.97 -0.96 -14.61
CA ASP A 111 0.12 -1.69 -15.54
C ASP A 111 -0.18 -3.09 -14.99
N GLN A 112 0.84 -3.81 -14.51
CA GLN A 112 0.65 -5.11 -13.85
C GLN A 112 -0.27 -5.01 -12.63
N LEU A 113 -0.10 -3.99 -11.80
CA LEU A 113 -0.94 -3.77 -10.63
C LEU A 113 -2.40 -3.53 -11.05
N ARG A 114 -2.64 -2.64 -12.01
CA ARG A 114 -3.99 -2.34 -12.52
C ARG A 114 -4.65 -3.56 -13.15
N ASP A 115 -3.90 -4.36 -13.90
CA ASP A 115 -4.39 -5.61 -14.47
C ASP A 115 -4.88 -6.57 -13.37
N ILE A 116 -4.14 -6.71 -12.27
CA ILE A 116 -4.55 -7.53 -11.12
C ILE A 116 -5.81 -6.96 -10.45
N LEU A 117 -5.82 -5.66 -10.15
CA LEU A 117 -6.90 -4.98 -9.42
C LEU A 117 -8.21 -4.93 -10.23
N SER A 118 -8.13 -4.92 -11.56
CA SER A 118 -9.30 -4.92 -12.44
C SER A 118 -9.94 -6.30 -12.62
N THR A 119 -9.30 -7.39 -12.17
CA THR A 119 -9.88 -8.73 -12.26
C THR A 119 -11.14 -8.83 -11.38
N ALA A 120 -12.23 -9.40 -11.90
CA ALA A 120 -13.48 -9.60 -11.14
C ALA A 120 -13.32 -10.42 -9.85
N SER A 121 -12.22 -11.16 -9.78
CA SER A 121 -11.86 -12.02 -8.66
C SER A 121 -11.00 -11.34 -7.59
N TRP A 122 -10.68 -10.06 -7.76
CA TRP A 122 -10.00 -9.22 -6.78
C TRP A 122 -11.03 -8.67 -5.78
N ASP A 123 -10.81 -8.91 -4.49
CA ASP A 123 -11.72 -8.52 -3.39
C ASP A 123 -11.15 -7.39 -2.53
N GLY A 124 -10.07 -6.74 -2.99
CA GLY A 124 -9.33 -5.74 -2.22
C GLY A 124 -8.12 -6.31 -1.49
N ALA A 125 -8.02 -7.63 -1.31
CA ALA A 125 -6.90 -8.25 -0.61
C ALA A 125 -6.66 -9.68 -1.09
N ARG A 126 -6.07 -9.87 -2.28
CA ARG A 126 -5.71 -11.25 -2.71
C ARG A 126 -4.45 -11.74 -2.03
N LEU A 127 -4.64 -12.45 -0.93
CA LEU A 127 -3.78 -13.57 -0.55
C LEU A 127 -4.42 -14.83 -1.15
N ARG A 128 -3.82 -15.44 -2.19
CA ARG A 128 -4.32 -16.68 -2.83
C ARG A 128 -5.00 -17.61 -1.79
N ARG A 129 -6.32 -17.83 -1.94
CA ARG A 129 -6.95 -19.08 -1.48
C ARG A 129 -6.18 -20.17 -2.20
N ARG A 130 -5.54 -21.03 -1.42
CA ARG A 130 -5.08 -22.31 -1.95
C ARG A 130 -6.38 -23.05 -2.28
N ASP A 131 -6.47 -23.59 -3.48
CA ASP A 131 -7.57 -24.46 -3.87
C ASP A 131 -7.78 -25.51 -2.78
N ASP A 132 -8.94 -25.47 -2.11
CA ASP A 132 -9.46 -26.61 -1.36
C ASP A 132 -10.08 -27.58 -2.37
N HIS A 133 -9.22 -28.14 -3.22
CA HIS A 133 -9.49 -29.35 -3.97
C HIS A 133 -8.21 -30.19 -3.99
N GLN A 134 -7.97 -30.88 -2.88
CA GLN A 134 -7.60 -32.30 -2.84
C GLN A 134 -7.59 -32.82 -1.40
#